data_AF-A0AAD4S943-F1
#
_entry.id   AF-A0AAD4S943-F1
#
_cell.length_a   1.000
_cell.length_b   1.000
_cell.length_c   1.000
_cell.angle_alpha   90.00
_cell.angle_beta   90.00
_cell.angle_gamma   90.00
#
_symmetry.space_group_name_H-M   'P 1'
#
loop_
_entity.id
_entity.type
_entity.pdbx_description
1 polymer ?
#
loop_
_entity_poly.entity_id
_entity_poly.type
_entity_poly.pdbx_seq_one_letter_code
_entity_poly.pdbx_strand_id
1 'polypeptide(L)' 'MAILRRGFRFFVGTTFGIYVAQNYNVPNIKKVVDTGLAIAKRVEENHRKQPQIKKDDE' A
#
# COMPACT_ATOMS: atom_id res chain seq x y z
N MET A 1 36.79 -0.31 11.11
CA MET A 1 35.81 -1.41 11.02
C MET A 1 34.48 -1.07 11.75
N ALA A 2 33.80 0.04 11.38
CA ALA A 2 32.58 0.48 12.09
C ALA A 2 31.34 0.56 11.19
N ILE A 3 31.50 1.01 9.94
CA ILE A 3 30.39 1.18 8.98
C ILE A 3 29.80 -0.18 8.58
N LEU A 4 30.64 -1.14 8.21
CA LEU A 4 30.19 -2.50 7.87
C LEU A 4 29.54 -3.22 9.05
N ARG A 5 30.05 -3.03 10.28
CA ARG A 5 29.51 -3.71 11.47
C ARG A 5 28.18 -3.10 11.93
N ARG A 6 28.02 -1.77 11.85
CA ARG A 6 26.80 -1.05 12.23
C ARG A 6 25.73 -1.11 11.14
N GLY A 7 26.13 -1.17 9.87
CA GLY A 7 25.23 -1.27 8.71
C GLY A 7 24.91 -2.69 8.25
N PHE A 8 25.51 -3.72 8.84
CA PHE A 8 25.36 -5.11 8.39
C PHE A 8 23.89 -5.53 8.20
N ARG A 9 23.03 -5.18 9.17
CA ARG A 9 21.59 -5.48 9.10
C ARG A 9 20.90 -4.80 7.90
N PHE A 10 21.33 -3.58 7.58
CA PHE A 10 20.82 -2.83 6.43
C PHE A 10 21.25 -3.48 5.11
N PHE A 11 22.53 -3.85 5.00
CA PHE A 11 23.03 -4.54 3.80
C PHE A 11 22.37 -5.91 3.60
N VAL A 12 22.30 -6.74 4.64
CA VAL A 12 21.64 -8.06 4.56
C VAL A 12 20.17 -7.92 4.20
N GLY A 13 19.44 -6.99 4.81
CA GLY A 13 18.04 -6.73 4.48
C GLY A 13 17.86 -6.25 3.04
N THR A 14 18.76 -5.40 2.55
CA THR A 14 18.73 -4.89 1.17
C THR A 14 18.99 -6.00 0.16
N THR A 15 20.05 -6.79 0.36
CA THR A 15 20.39 -7.92 -0.52
C THR A 15 19.28 -8.97 -0.53
N PHE A 16 18.71 -9.28 0.63
CA PHE A 16 17.56 -10.19 0.73
C PHE A 16 16.33 -9.63 -0.01
N GLY A 17 16.02 -8.34 0.15
CA GLY A 17 14.92 -7.70 -0.57
C GLY A 17 15.10 -7.74 -2.10
N ILE A 18 16.32 -7.50 -2.60
CA ILE A 18 16.66 -7.63 -4.01
C ILE A 18 16.45 -9.07 -4.50
N TYR A 19 16.91 -10.06 -3.73
CA TYR A 19 16.74 -11.47 -4.08
C TYR A 19 15.26 -11.86 -4.20
N VAL A 20 14.42 -11.43 -3.25
CA VAL A 20 12.97 -11.65 -3.30
C VAL A 20 12.36 -10.97 -4.51
N ALA A 21 12.74 -9.72 -4.82
CA ALA A 21 12.22 -8.99 -5.97
C ALA A 21 12.64 -9.59 -7.32
N GLN A 22 13.76 -10.31 -7.38
CA GLN A 22 14.19 -11.02 -8.57
C GLN A 22 13.54 -12.41 -8.71
N ASN A 23 13.29 -13.09 -7.58
CA ASN A 23 12.78 -14.46 -7.58
C ASN A 23 11.24 -14.55 -7.60
N TYR A 24 10.56 -13.43 -7.34
CA TYR A 24 9.12 -13.31 -7.50
C TYR A 24 8.78 -12.36 -8.63
N ASN A 25 7.72 -12.67 -9.38
CA ASN A 25 7.21 -11.77 -10.40
C ASN A 25 6.48 -10.61 -9.70
N VAL A 26 7.24 -9.59 -9.28
CA VAL A 26 6.71 -8.50 -8.48
C VAL A 26 5.68 -7.73 -9.33
N PRO A 27 4.39 -7.71 -8.93
CA PRO A 27 3.38 -7.03 -9.70
C PRO A 27 3.72 -5.54 -9.78
N ASN A 28 3.36 -4.90 -10.88
CA ASN A 28 3.61 -3.48 -11.06
C ASN A 28 2.99 -2.68 -9.90
N ILE A 29 3.86 -2.13 -9.03
CA ILE A 29 3.45 -1.45 -7.78
C ILE A 29 2.47 -0.32 -8.08
N LYS A 30 2.64 0.36 -9.21
CA LYS A 30 1.71 1.40 -9.66
C LYS A 30 0.29 0.87 -9.81
N LYS A 31 0.12 -0.30 -10.45
CA LYS A 31 -1.21 -0.93 -10.59
C LYS A 31 -1.80 -1.34 -9.24
N VAL A 32 -0.98 -1.86 -8.34
CA VAL A 32 -1.43 -2.27 -7.00
C VAL A 32 -1.90 -1.06 -6.21
N VAL A 33 -1.14 0.04 -6.25
CA VAL A 33 -1.50 1.31 -5.59
C VAL A 33 -2.75 1.92 -6.23
N ASP A 34 -2.81 2.00 -7.56
CA ASP A 34 -3.98 2.53 -8.29
C ASP A 34 -5.25 1.72 -7.94
N THR A 35 -5.14 0.39 -7.84
CA THR A 35 -6.24 -0.50 -7.44
C THR A 35 -6.61 -0.29 -5.96
N GLY A 36 -5.62 -0.16 -5.08
CA GLY A 36 -5.83 0.13 -3.67
C GLY A 36 -6.54 1.45 -3.44
N LEU A 37 -6.16 2.50 -4.18
CA LEU A 37 -6.83 3.81 -4.17
C LEU A 37 -8.26 3.71 -4.70
N ALA A 38 -8.49 2.96 -5.78
CA ALA A 38 -9.83 2.75 -6.30
C ALA A 38 -10.73 2.02 -5.30
N ILE A 39 -10.22 0.99 -4.61
CA ILE A 39 -10.94 0.28 -3.54
C ILE A 39 -11.20 1.23 -2.36
N ALA A 40 -10.20 1.97 -1.92
CA ALA A 40 -10.33 2.94 -0.82
C ALA A 40 -11.41 3.98 -1.13
N LYS A 41 -11.43 4.52 -2.36
CA LYS A 41 -12.47 5.45 -2.81
C LYS A 41 -13.85 4.81 -2.84
N ARG A 42 -13.98 3.56 -3.30
CA ARG A 42 -15.25 2.81 -3.27
C ARG A 42 -15.74 2.60 -1.83
N VAL A 43 -14.82 2.29 -0.91
CA VAL A 43 -15.13 2.17 0.52
C VAL A 43 -15.57 3.52 1.07
N GLU A 44 -14.84 4.60 0.79
CA GLU A 44 -15.18 5.97 1.19
C GLU A 44 -16.57 6.38 0.68
N GLU A 45 -16.87 6.16 -0.61
CA GLU A 45 -18.17 6.47 -1.22
C GLU A 45 -19.31 5.65 -0.61
N ASN A 46 -19.09 4.36 -0.33
CA ASN A 46 -20.08 3.50 0.33
C ASN A 46 -20.29 3.85 1.81
N HIS A 47 -19.23 4.32 2.50
CA HIS A 47 -19.27 4.62 3.94
C HIS A 47 -19.65 6.08 4.22
N ARG A 48 -19.48 6.98 3.24
CA ARG A 48 -20.04 8.32 3.29
C ARG A 48 -21.55 8.15 3.34
N LYS A 49 -22.12 8.49 4.51
CA LYS A 49 -23.55 8.40 4.82
C LYS A 49 -24.36 8.76 3.58
N GLN A 50 -25.27 7.86 3.18
CA GLN A 50 -26.34 8.18 2.22
C GLN A 50 -26.83 9.59 2.56
N PRO A 51 -26.97 10.50 1.58
CA PRO A 51 -27.53 11.81 1.87
C PRO A 51 -28.78 11.53 2.67
N GLN A 52 -28.78 12.00 3.93
CA GLN A 52 -29.91 11.86 4.82
C GLN A 52 -31.07 12.36 3.95
N ILE A 53 -31.95 11.45 3.53
CA ILE A 53 -33.21 11.86 2.92
C ILE A 53 -33.82 12.64 4.06
N LYS A 54 -33.64 13.97 4.03
CA LYS A 54 -34.45 14.88 4.80
C LYS A 54 -35.82 14.56 4.26
N LYS A 55 -36.52 13.68 4.98
CA LYS A 55 -37.95 13.56 4.84
C LYS A 55 -38.42 15.00 5.04
N ASP A 56 -38.92 15.59 3.96
CA ASP A 56 -39.82 16.73 4.09
C ASP A 56 -40.91 16.23 5.03
N ASP A 57 -40.76 16.56 6.30
CA ASP A 57 -41.83 16.44 7.27
C ASP A 57 -42.78 17.60 6.94
N GLU A 58 -43.88 17.22 6.30
CA GLU A 58 -45.06 18.02 5.94
C GLU A 58 -45.67 18.77 7.13
#